data_AF-A0A938BAH7-F1
#
_entry.id   AF-A0A938BAH7-F1
#
_cell.length_a   1.000
_cell.length_b   1.000
_cell.length_c   1.000
_cell.angle_alpha   90.00
_cell.angle_beta   90.00
_cell.angle_gamma   90.00
#
_symmetry.space_group_name_H-M   'P 1'
#
loop_
_entity.id
_entity.type
_entity.pdbx_description
1 polymer ?
#
loop_
_entity_poly.entity_id
_entity_poly.type
_entity_poly.pdbx_seq_one_letter_code
_entity_poly.pdbx_strand_id
1 'polypeptide(L)' 'MEPQGFRGIWIYEGVEYEDELIRFVLDVEDTPETEAFFREYKELLKERCKQLDLWMTLHPIRIF' A
#
# COMPACT_ATOMS: atom_id res chain seq x y z
N MET A 1 1.46 13.61 -8.39
CA MET A 1 1.02 13.58 -6.98
C MET A 1 2.27 13.38 -6.13
N GLU A 2 2.46 14.15 -5.07
CA GLU A 2 3.65 14.01 -4.20
C GLU A 2 3.35 13.07 -3.02
N PRO A 3 4.29 12.20 -2.62
CA PRO A 3 4.14 11.32 -1.47
C PRO A 3 3.92 12.13 -0.19
N GLN A 4 2.91 11.75 0.60
CA GLN A 4 2.62 12.38 1.89
C GLN A 4 3.15 11.49 3.03
N GLY A 5 3.94 12.08 3.94
CA GLY A 5 4.36 11.43 5.18
C GLY A 5 3.22 11.37 6.19
N PHE A 6 3.06 10.24 6.86
CA PHE A 6 2.02 9.99 7.86
C PHE A 6 2.59 9.21 9.04
N ARG A 7 2.36 9.67 10.27
CA ARG A 7 2.75 8.93 11.48
C ARG A 7 1.66 7.92 11.81
N GLY A 8 1.96 6.64 11.70
CA GLY A 8 1.01 5.55 11.87
C GLY A 8 1.36 4.66 13.05
N ILE A 9 0.32 4.25 13.79
CA ILE A 9 0.42 3.16 14.76
C ILE A 9 -0.31 1.95 14.16
N TRP A 10 0.35 0.79 14.14
CA TRP A 10 -0.22 -0.44 13.61
C TRP A 10 0.16 -1.65 14.47
N ILE A 11 -0.68 -2.69 14.44
CA ILE A 11 -0.48 -3.91 15.23
C ILE A 11 -0.19 -5.07 14.28
N TYR A 12 0.88 -5.81 14.56
CA TYR A 12 1.22 -7.03 13.84
C TYR A 12 1.67 -8.11 14.81
N GLU A 13 1.04 -9.28 14.70
CA GLU A 13 1.22 -10.40 15.63
C GLU A 13 1.09 -10.01 17.11
N GLY A 14 0.22 -9.03 17.41
CA GLY A 14 -0.03 -8.54 18.77
C GLY A 14 1.00 -7.53 19.31
N VAL A 15 1.99 -7.16 18.50
CA VAL A 15 2.96 -6.10 18.82
C VAL A 15 2.52 -4.79 18.16
N GLU A 16 2.54 -3.71 18.92
CA GLU A 16 2.29 -2.36 18.41
C GLU A 16 3.58 -1.74 17.86
N TYR A 17 3.47 -1.13 16.68
CA TYR A 17 4.54 -0.47 15.97
C TYR A 17 4.14 0.97 15.68
N GLU A 18 5.07 1.89 15.91
CA GLU A 18 4.95 3.30 15.53
C GLU A 18 5.93 3.57 14.38
N ASP A 19 5.45 4.13 13.27
CA ASP A 19 6.25 4.31 12.06
C ASP A 19 5.92 5.62 11.32
N GLU A 20 6.88 6.11 10.54
CA GLU A 20 6.72 7.19 9.58
C GLU A 20 6.45 6.59 8.19
N LEU A 21 5.18 6.52 7.84
CA LEU A 21 4.71 5.91 6.62
C LEU A 21 4.71 6.92 5.47
N ILE A 22 5.03 6.45 4.27
CA ILE A 22 4.83 7.21 3.04
C ILE A 22 3.60 6.67 2.33
N ARG A 23 2.61 7.54 2.06
CA ARG A 23 1.42 7.18 1.30
C ARG A 23 1.55 7.59 -0.17
N PHE A 24 1.33 6.61 -1.04
CA PHE A 24 1.14 6.82 -2.48
C PHE A 24 -0.33 6.59 -2.84
N VAL A 25 -0.85 7.42 -3.75
CA VAL A 25 -2.14 7.19 -4.41
C VAL A 25 -1.88 7.24 -5.91
N LEU A 26 -2.34 6.23 -6.60
CA LEU A 26 -2.10 6.02 -8.03
C LEU A 26 -3.46 5.78 -8.68
N ASP A 27 -3.74 6.54 -9.74
CA ASP A 27 -4.87 6.28 -10.60
C ASP A 27 -4.42 5.28 -11.67
N VAL A 28 -5.11 4.14 -11.76
CA VAL A 28 -4.79 3.03 -12.65
C VAL A 28 -6.05 2.51 -13.32
N GLU A 29 -5.88 1.83 -14.46
CA GLU A 29 -7.01 1.18 -15.13
C GLU A 29 -7.56 0.02 -14.28
N ASP A 30 -8.89 -0.09 -14.20
CA ASP A 30 -9.57 -1.17 -13.47
C ASP A 30 -9.65 -2.42 -14.35
N THR A 31 -8.55 -3.17 -14.41
CA THR A 31 -8.44 -4.42 -15.16
C THR A 31 -7.95 -5.58 -14.28
N PRO A 32 -8.31 -6.84 -14.60
CA PRO A 32 -7.79 -8.00 -13.88
C PRO A 32 -6.26 -8.08 -13.87
N GLU A 33 -5.60 -7.63 -14.94
CA GLU A 33 -4.14 -7.60 -15.06
C GLU A 33 -3.53 -6.60 -14.06
N THR A 34 -4.13 -5.42 -13.90
CA THR A 34 -3.68 -4.40 -12.94
C THR A 34 -3.82 -4.91 -11.51
N GLU A 35 -4.94 -5.56 -11.19
CA GLU A 35 -5.15 -6.16 -9.87
C GLU A 35 -4.09 -7.24 -9.57
N ALA A 36 -3.84 -8.14 -10.53
CA ALA A 36 -2.83 -9.19 -10.39
C ALA A 36 -1.43 -8.61 -10.18
N PHE A 37 -1.06 -7.59 -10.97
CA PHE A 37 0.22 -6.90 -10.84
C PHE A 37 0.43 -6.34 -9.43
N PHE A 38 -0.54 -5.59 -8.88
CA PHE A 38 -0.38 -4.98 -7.56
C PHE A 38 -0.34 -5.99 -6.42
N ARG A 39 -1.01 -7.14 -6.55
CA ARG A 39 -0.91 -8.25 -5.59
C ARG A 39 0.51 -8.81 -5.53
N GLU A 40 1.12 -9.06 -6.69
CA GLU A 40 2.52 -9.55 -6.76
C GLU A 40 3.52 -8.47 -6.33
N TYR A 41 3.28 -7.23 -6.76
CA TYR A 41 4.14 -6.10 -6.46
C TYR A 41 4.18 -5.78 -4.96
N LYS A 42 3.08 -5.99 -4.22
CA LYS A 42 3.05 -5.85 -2.76
C LYS A 42 4.11 -6.74 -2.09
N GLU A 43 4.19 -8.03 -2.47
CA GLU A 43 5.15 -8.94 -1.86
C GLU A 43 6.61 -8.59 -2.22
N LEU A 44 6.84 -8.16 -3.47
CA LEU A 44 8.13 -7.64 -3.90
C LEU A 44 8.57 -6.40 -3.09
N LEU A 45 7.64 -5.49 -2.80
CA LEU A 45 7.92 -4.29 -2.00
C LEU A 45 8.24 -4.64 -0.55
N LYS A 46 7.54 -5.60 0.06
CA LYS A 46 7.84 -6.06 1.42
C LYS A 46 9.29 -6.54 1.53
N GLU A 47 9.74 -7.34 0.57
CA GLU A 47 11.12 -7.82 0.51
C GLU A 47 12.12 -6.69 0.29
N ARG A 48 11.89 -5.83 -0.71
CA ARG A 48 12.83 -4.76 -1.09
C ARG A 48 12.98 -3.69 -0.02
N CYS A 49 11.89 -3.32 0.63
CA CYS A 49 11.86 -2.31 1.67
C CYS A 49 12.15 -2.88 3.07
N LYS A 50 12.31 -4.21 3.19
CA LYS A 50 12.46 -4.92 4.46
C LYS A 50 11.34 -4.58 5.47
N GLN A 51 10.13 -4.43 4.94
CA GLN A 51 8.95 -4.10 5.70
C GLN A 51 8.26 -5.39 6.17
N LEU A 52 7.80 -5.41 7.42
CA LEU A 52 7.06 -6.54 7.98
C LEU A 52 5.70 -6.72 7.26
N ASP A 53 5.01 -5.62 6.96
CA ASP A 53 3.82 -5.60 6.11
C ASP A 53 3.68 -4.25 5.38
N LEU A 54 2.77 -4.18 4.42
CA LEU A 54 2.39 -2.98 3.69
C LEU A 54 0.88 -2.88 3.57
N TRP A 55 0.33 -1.69 3.88
CA TRP A 55 -1.06 -1.40 3.59
C TRP A 55 -1.22 -1.03 2.11
N MET A 56 -1.99 -1.83 1.36
CA MET A 56 -2.33 -1.56 -0.04
C MET A 56 -3.81 -1.84 -0.25
N THR A 57 -4.54 -0.87 -0.80
CA THR A 57 -5.98 -0.97 -1.08
C THR A 57 -6.30 -0.47 -2.47
N LEU A 58 -7.28 -1.09 -3.10
CA LEU A 58 -7.86 -0.65 -4.37
C LEU A 58 -9.22 0.00 -4.07
N HIS A 59 -9.47 1.16 -4.66
CA HIS A 59 -10.74 1.87 -4.54
C HIS A 59 -11.24 2.22 -5.94
N PRO A 60 -12.38 1.68 -6.39
CA PRO A 60 -12.93 2.04 -7.69
C PRO A 60 -13.39 3.50 -7.67
N ILE A 61 -12.87 4.30 -8.59
CA ILE A 61 -13.28 5.69 -8.76
C ILE A 61 -14.43 5.74 -9.77
N ARG A 62 -15.59 6.27 -9.35
CA ARG A 62 -16.75 6.49 -10.24
C ARG A 62 -16.94 7.99 -10.43
N ILE A 63 -16.89 8.44 -11.68
CA ILE A 63 -17.22 9.81 -12.07
C ILE A 63 -18.68 9.75 -12.58
N PHE A 64 -19.59 10.39 -11.87
CA PHE A 64 -21.00 10.53 -12.25
C PHE A 64 -21.23 11.79 -13.06
#